data_AF-A0A947VXT9-F1
#
_entry.id   AF-A0A947VXT9-F1
#
_cell.length_a   1.000
_cell.length_b   1.000
_cell.length_c   1.000
_cell.angle_alpha   90.00
_cell.angle_beta   90.00
_cell.angle_gamma   90.00
#
_symmetry.space_group_name_H-M   'P 1'
#
loop_
_entity.id
_entity.type
_entity.pdbx_description
1 polymer ?
#
loop_
_entity_poly.entity_id
_entity_poly.type
_entity_poly.pdbx_seq_one_letter_code
_entity_poly.pdbx_strand_id
1 'polypeptide(L)' 'MAKGKAVKYEWRCKCCNTPTGAGQAQKEKVKELKKNKYCPKTRQMQAHEAKLIKKGN' A
#
# COMPACT_ATOMS: atom_id res chain seq x y z
N MET A 1 -22.73 -7.63 -10.52
CA MET A 1 -21.51 -7.57 -9.68
C MET A 1 -21.29 -6.12 -9.24
N ALA A 2 -21.62 -5.78 -8.00
CA ALA A 2 -21.40 -4.42 -7.49
C ALA A 2 -19.88 -4.15 -7.47
N LYS A 3 -19.38 -3.31 -8.39
CA LYS A 3 -17.98 -2.87 -8.39
C LYS A 3 -17.79 -2.03 -7.12
N GLY A 4 -17.33 -2.66 -6.04
CA GLY A 4 -17.00 -1.98 -4.79
C GLY A 4 -16.12 -0.77 -5.06
N LYS A 5 -16.41 0.36 -4.40
CA LYS A 5 -15.75 1.65 -4.61
C LYS A 5 -14.24 1.47 -4.46
N ALA A 6 -13.49 1.78 -5.53
CA ALA A 6 -12.04 1.76 -5.49
C ALA A 6 -11.55 2.89 -4.58
N VAL A 7 -10.69 2.55 -3.63
CA VAL A 7 -10.08 3.45 -2.66
C VAL A 7 -8.60 3.61 -2.97
N LYS A 8 -8.07 4.80 -2.70
CA LYS A 8 -6.64 5.06 -2.83
C LYS A 8 -5.89 4.42 -1.66
N TYR A 9 -4.74 3.84 -1.97
CA TYR A 9 -3.85 3.26 -0.98
C TYR A 9 -2.39 3.64 -1.30
N GLU A 10 -1.53 3.51 -0.30
CA GLU A 10 -0.10 3.73 -0.37
C GLU A 10 0.64 2.47 0.03
N TRP A 11 1.67 2.10 -0.71
CA TRP A 11 2.63 1.07 -0.34
C TRP A 11 3.56 1.62 0.74
N ARG A 12 3.55 0.99 1.90
CA ARG A 12 4.47 1.31 3.00
C ARG A 12 5.35 0.11 3.30
N CYS A 13 6.65 0.34 3.40
CA CYS A 13 7.57 -0.72 3.80
C CYS A 13 7.34 -1.08 5.27
N LYS A 14 7.27 -2.37 5.59
CA LYS A 14 7.07 -2.84 6.97
C LYS A 14 8.25 -2.51 7.90
N CYS A 15 9.47 -2.54 7.36
CA CYS A 15 10.69 -2.25 8.13
C CYS A 15 10.87 -0.74 8.38
N CYS A 16 10.83 0.05 7.30
CA CYS A 16 11.21 1.46 7.32
C CYS A 16 9.99 2.42 7.47
N ASN A 17 8.76 1.90 7.39
CA ASN A 17 7.48 2.65 7.29
C ASN A 17 7.49 3.75 6.22
N THR A 18 8.42 3.65 5.27
CA THR A 18 8.62 4.59 4.18
C THR A 18 7.58 4.34 3.09
N PRO A 19 6.90 5.38 2.62
CA PRO A 19 6.01 5.28 1.47
C PRO A 19 6.82 5.08 0.18
N THR A 20 6.48 4.08 -0.63
CA THR A 20 7.19 3.76 -1.88
C THR A 20 6.29 3.81 -3.12
N GLY A 21 5.06 4.29 -2.97
CA GLY A 21 4.17 4.60 -4.10
C GLY A 21 2.70 4.44 -3.75
N ALA A 22 1.81 4.93 -4.59
CA ALA A 22 0.36 4.86 -4.41
C ALA A 22 -0.33 4.06 -5.50
N GLY A 23 -1.56 3.62 -5.21
CA GLY A 23 -2.42 2.91 -6.16
C GLY A 23 -3.90 3.04 -5.80
N GLN A 24 -4.75 2.38 -6.59
CA GLN A 24 -6.18 2.27 -6.33
C GLN A 24 -6.62 0.81 -6.40
N ALA A 25 -7.38 0.37 -5.41
CA ALA A 25 -7.95 -0.98 -5.35
C ALA A 25 -9.23 -0.97 -4.49
N GLN A 26 -9.99 -2.06 -4.49
CA GLN A 26 -11.16 -2.19 -3.63
C GLN A 26 -10.74 -2.23 -2.15
N LYS A 27 -11.54 -1.62 -1.27
CA LYS A 27 -11.21 -1.46 0.16
C LYS A 27 -10.87 -2.77 0.87
N GLU A 28 -11.57 -3.85 0.53
CA GLU A 28 -11.32 -5.19 1.07
C GLU A 28 -9.95 -5.71 0.59
N LYS A 29 -9.71 -5.67 -0.72
CA LYS A 29 -8.44 -6.08 -1.34
C LYS A 29 -7.24 -5.27 -0.84
N VAL A 30 -7.40 -3.98 -0.52
CA VAL A 30 -6.28 -3.16 -0.01
C VAL A 30 -5.68 -3.73 1.26
N LYS A 31 -6.48 -4.28 2.18
CA LYS A 31 -5.95 -4.86 3.42
C LYS A 31 -5.13 -6.14 3.18
N GLU A 32 -5.43 -6.83 2.08
CA GLU A 32 -4.78 -8.08 1.68
C GLU A 32 -3.57 -7.85 0.78
N LEU A 33 -3.44 -6.67 0.19
CA LEU A 33 -2.34 -6.30 -0.69
C LEU A 33 -1.02 -6.20 0.09
N LYS A 34 -0.21 -7.25 -0.04
CA LYS A 34 1.18 -7.30 0.40
C LYS A 34 2.07 -7.66 -0.79
N LYS A 35 3.18 -6.96 -0.94
CA LYS A 35 4.13 -7.21 -2.02
C LYS A 35 5.55 -6.93 -1.55
N ASN A 36 6.50 -7.76 -1.95
CA ASN A 36 7.92 -7.42 -1.77
C ASN A 36 8.31 -6.35 -2.79
N LYS A 37 8.82 -5.23 -2.29
CA LYS A 37 9.38 -4.14 -3.10
C LYS A 37 10.71 -3.72 -2.51
N TYR A 38 11.53 -3.09 -3.33
CA TYR A 38 12.76 -2.47 -2.89
C TYR A 38 12.46 -1.30 -1.92
N CYS A 39 12.95 -1.34 -0.66
CA CYS A 39 12.97 -0.15 0.22
C CYS A 39 14.29 0.62 -0.04
N PRO A 40 14.25 1.87 -0.52
CA PRO A 40 15.46 2.66 -0.77
C PRO A 40 16.24 2.97 0.51
N LYS A 41 15.58 2.98 1.68
CA LYS A 41 16.20 3.25 2.98
C LYS A 41 17.09 2.10 3.45
N THR A 42 16.62 0.86 3.30
CA THR A 42 17.36 -0.34 3.69
C THR A 42 18.18 -0.93 2.55
N ARG A 43 18.00 -0.41 1.32
CA ARG A 43 18.63 -0.89 0.08
C ARG A 43 18.43 -2.40 -0.17
N GLN A 44 17.31 -2.94 0.28
CA GLN A 44 16.99 -4.36 0.20
C GLN A 44 15.52 -4.55 -0.19
N MET A 45 15.18 -5.73 -0.71
CA MET A 45 13.79 -6.12 -0.93
C MET A 45 13.12 -6.37 0.41
N GLN A 46 12.04 -5.64 0.66
CA GLN A 46 11.30 -5.69 1.91
C GLN A 46 9.81 -5.88 1.65
N ALA A 47 9.13 -6.47 2.62
CA ALA A 47 7.68 -6.58 2.61
C ALA A 47 7.07 -5.18 2.67
N HIS A 48 6.20 -4.88 1.71
CA HIS A 48 5.40 -3.66 1.69
C HIS A 48 3.93 -4.02 1.81
N GLU A 49 3.23 -3.22 2.59
CA GLU A 49 1.82 -3.38 2.89
C GLU A 49 1.08 -2.19 2.28
N ALA A 50 -0.05 -2.46 1.64
CA ALA A 50 -0.92 -1.40 1.15
C ALA A 50 -1.73 -0.83 2.33
N LYS A 51 -1.55 0.47 2.60
CA LYS A 51 -2.29 1.19 3.63
C LYS A 51 -3.25 2.16 2.98
N LEU A 52 -4.50 2.17 3.43
CA LEU A 52 -5.51 3.10 2.92
C LEU A 52 -5.09 4.55 3.18
N ILE A 53 -5.15 5.38 2.15
CA ILE A 53 -4.99 6.82 2.28
C ILE A 53 -6.38 7.36 2.63
N LYS A 54 -6.61 7.72 3.90
CA LYS A 54 -7.80 8.50 4.25
C LYS A 54 -7.60 9.90 3.66
N LYS A 55 -8.51 10.32 2.79
CA LYS A 55 -8.59 11.72 2.34
C LYS A 55 -9.18 12.52 3.51
N GLY A 56 -8.40 13.40 4.10
CA GLY A 56 -8.77 14.28 5.22
C GLY A 56 -7.62 14.35 6.22
N ASN A 57 -6.85 15.44 6.30
CA ASN A 57 -7.17 16.85 6.05
C ASN A 57 -6.16 17.49 5.09
#